data_AF-A0A8D9E217-F1
#
_entry.id   AF-A0A8D9E217-F1
#
_cell.length_a   1.000
_cell.length_b   1.000
_cell.length_c   1.000
_cell.angle_alpha   90.00
_cell.angle_beta   90.00
_cell.angle_gamma   90.00
#
_symmetry.space_group_name_H-M   'P 1'
#
loop_
_entity.id
_entity.type
_entity.pdbx_description
1 polymer ?
#
loop_
_entity_poly.entity_id
_entity_poly.type
_entity_poly.pdbx_seq_one_letter_code
_entity_poly.pdbx_strand_id
1 'polypeptide(L)'
;PVYNFQHAPMSDCWENISVGMKVEVENTDTDTPSGTIDNYLDSFWVASVTRIAGYKALLRYEGFGEDGSKDFWVNLCSSSVHPVGWCATRGKPLIPPRSIETKYSDWKQFLVKRLTGARTLPSNFYHRVQESVRSRFRVDMNLEVVDKKRISQVKVATIEKIVGKRLQVRYYDDDDGFCCHQDSPLIHPVGWARRTGHLISAPAHYTDRCTKGIRDRDDATEDLFPLSVSLGGGGGGEGGFKVGMKLESVDPLNLSDICVATVMQVLNDKFMMIRVNSYDDENSAGGSDWFCYHMSSPYIFAPGFCAAHGINLTPPKGYTQATFTWDQYCRDTNSVPAPPE
;
A
#
# COMPACT_ATOMS: atom_id res chain seq x y z
N PRO A 1 -4.50 -12.86 -4.11
CA PRO A 1 -5.89 -12.32 -4.16
C PRO A 1 -5.91 -10.89 -3.60
N VAL A 2 -6.93 -10.06 -3.89
CA VAL A 2 -6.96 -8.66 -3.43
C VAL A 2 -6.95 -8.55 -1.90
N TYR A 3 -7.65 -9.45 -1.19
CA TYR A 3 -7.71 -9.47 0.28
C TYR A 3 -6.36 -9.68 0.98
N ASN A 4 -5.31 -10.12 0.26
CA ASN A 4 -3.95 -10.22 0.84
C ASN A 4 -3.27 -8.84 0.99
N PHE A 5 -3.83 -7.80 0.35
CA PHE A 5 -3.27 -6.45 0.34
C PHE A 5 -4.23 -5.53 1.09
N GLN A 6 -4.08 -5.42 2.41
CA GLN A 6 -5.02 -4.66 3.27
C GLN A 6 -5.19 -3.20 2.83
N HIS A 7 -4.12 -2.56 2.34
CA HIS A 7 -4.14 -1.19 1.84
C HIS A 7 -4.83 -1.03 0.47
N ALA A 8 -5.00 -2.12 -0.28
CA ALA A 8 -5.53 -2.08 -1.63
C ALA A 8 -7.04 -1.76 -1.64
N PRO A 9 -7.54 -0.98 -2.61
CA PRO A 9 -8.97 -0.73 -2.76
C PRO A 9 -9.80 -2.02 -2.75
N MET A 10 -10.96 -2.00 -2.08
CA MET A 10 -11.87 -3.14 -1.95
C MET A 10 -11.36 -4.37 -1.19
N SER A 11 -10.20 -4.32 -0.51
CA SER A 11 -9.64 -5.47 0.21
C SER A 11 -10.59 -6.03 1.27
N ASP A 12 -11.32 -5.15 1.96
CA ASP A 12 -12.26 -5.40 3.06
C ASP A 12 -13.59 -6.06 2.63
N CYS A 13 -13.86 -6.14 1.33
CA CYS A 13 -15.11 -6.70 0.80
C CYS A 13 -14.95 -7.62 -0.39
N TRP A 14 -13.70 -7.94 -0.74
CA TRP A 14 -13.37 -8.82 -1.85
C TRP A 14 -13.86 -10.26 -1.65
N GLU A 15 -14.20 -10.65 -0.42
CA GLU A 15 -14.79 -11.97 -0.10
C GLU A 15 -16.12 -12.23 -0.82
N ASN A 16 -16.85 -11.17 -1.19
CA ASN A 16 -18.11 -11.27 -1.93
C ASN A 16 -17.90 -11.55 -3.43
N ILE A 17 -16.65 -11.55 -3.89
CA ILE A 17 -16.28 -11.75 -5.29
C ILE A 17 -15.78 -13.19 -5.48
N SER A 18 -16.54 -13.99 -6.24
CA SER A 18 -16.27 -15.41 -6.44
C SER A 18 -16.44 -15.85 -7.90
N VAL A 19 -15.76 -16.93 -8.26
CA VAL A 19 -15.99 -17.64 -9.52
C VAL A 19 -17.45 -18.12 -9.59
N GLY A 20 -18.04 -18.08 -10.78
CA GLY A 20 -19.44 -18.44 -11.05
C GLY A 20 -20.45 -17.30 -10.91
N MET A 21 -20.03 -16.14 -10.40
CA MET A 21 -20.88 -14.94 -10.39
C MET A 21 -21.27 -14.52 -11.81
N LYS A 22 -22.44 -13.91 -11.94
CA LYS A 22 -22.97 -13.34 -13.18
C LYS A 22 -22.86 -11.83 -13.14
N VAL A 23 -22.48 -11.24 -14.26
CA VAL A 23 -22.35 -9.78 -14.44
C VAL A 23 -22.87 -9.36 -15.80
N GLU A 24 -23.36 -8.13 -15.91
CA GLU A 24 -23.67 -7.49 -17.18
C GLU A 24 -22.43 -6.73 -17.65
N VAL A 25 -22.00 -6.99 -18.87
CA VAL A 25 -20.80 -6.40 -19.48
C VAL A 25 -21.06 -6.01 -20.92
N GLU A 26 -20.26 -5.08 -21.43
CA GLU A 26 -20.30 -4.67 -22.84
C GLU A 26 -20.18 -5.89 -23.75
N ASN A 27 -21.09 -6.01 -24.71
CA ASN A 27 -21.09 -7.03 -25.74
C ASN A 27 -20.27 -6.53 -26.93
N THR A 28 -19.05 -7.05 -27.05
CA THR A 28 -18.11 -6.70 -28.12
C THR A 28 -18.29 -7.55 -29.39
N ASP A 29 -19.21 -8.51 -29.38
CA ASP A 29 -19.50 -9.41 -30.50
C ASP A 29 -20.82 -9.00 -31.17
N THR A 30 -20.89 -7.75 -31.63
CA THR A 30 -22.06 -7.15 -32.30
C THR A 30 -21.66 -6.45 -33.60
N ASP A 31 -22.58 -6.39 -34.56
CA ASP A 31 -22.32 -5.86 -35.90
C ASP A 31 -22.42 -4.34 -36.05
N THR A 32 -22.75 -3.56 -35.00
CA THR A 32 -23.09 -2.14 -35.13
C THR A 32 -22.00 -1.35 -35.88
N PRO A 33 -22.26 -0.98 -37.15
CA PRO A 33 -21.43 -0.03 -37.86
C PRO A 33 -21.69 1.33 -37.24
N SER A 34 -20.64 2.14 -37.09
CA SER A 34 -20.72 3.56 -36.80
C SER A 34 -21.70 4.26 -37.77
N GLY A 35 -22.96 4.43 -37.35
CA GLY A 35 -23.96 5.22 -38.09
C GLY A 35 -25.28 4.49 -38.36
N THR A 36 -26.21 4.53 -37.40
CA THR A 36 -27.64 4.82 -37.64
C THR A 36 -28.37 5.03 -36.30
N ILE A 37 -28.61 6.30 -36.00
CA ILE A 37 -29.75 6.93 -35.32
C ILE A 37 -30.39 6.13 -34.15
N ASP A 38 -30.13 6.65 -32.94
CA ASP A 38 -30.75 6.42 -31.62
C ASP A 38 -30.15 5.34 -30.65
N ASN A 39 -29.14 5.81 -29.90
CA ASN A 39 -29.00 5.76 -28.43
C ASN A 39 -28.44 4.54 -27.65
N TYR A 40 -27.97 3.46 -28.28
CA TYR A 40 -27.16 2.45 -27.56
C TYR A 40 -25.77 2.28 -28.18
N LEU A 41 -24.90 3.27 -27.95
CA LEU A 41 -23.46 3.17 -28.28
C LEU A 41 -22.78 1.96 -27.61
N ASP A 42 -23.37 1.44 -26.52
CA ASP A 42 -22.88 0.27 -25.81
C ASP A 42 -24.00 -0.79 -25.71
N SER A 43 -23.82 -1.92 -26.38
CA SER A 43 -24.66 -3.13 -26.20
C SER A 43 -24.15 -3.94 -25.02
N PHE A 44 -25.01 -4.61 -24.26
CA PHE A 44 -24.61 -5.39 -23.09
C PHE A 44 -25.13 -6.83 -23.16
N TRP A 45 -24.37 -7.74 -22.57
CA TRP A 45 -24.77 -9.13 -22.37
C TRP A 45 -24.34 -9.65 -21.01
N VAL A 46 -24.92 -10.77 -20.59
CA VAL A 46 -24.56 -11.42 -19.32
C VAL A 46 -23.37 -12.34 -19.52
N ALA A 47 -22.41 -12.28 -18.60
CA ALA A 47 -21.26 -13.16 -18.57
C ALA A 47 -21.07 -13.80 -17.18
N SER A 48 -20.50 -15.01 -17.18
CA SER A 48 -19.99 -15.69 -15.99
C SER A 48 -18.55 -15.31 -15.71
N VAL A 49 -18.22 -15.13 -14.44
CA VAL A 49 -16.83 -15.11 -13.96
C VAL A 49 -16.28 -16.53 -13.96
N THR A 50 -15.35 -16.85 -14.85
CA THR A 50 -14.73 -18.18 -14.94
C THR A 50 -13.43 -18.27 -14.13
N ARG A 51 -12.71 -17.16 -13.98
CA ARG A 51 -11.47 -17.07 -13.19
C ARG A 51 -11.29 -15.67 -12.61
N ILE A 52 -10.64 -15.57 -11.45
CA ILE A 52 -10.26 -14.28 -10.83
C ILE A 52 -8.75 -14.25 -10.60
N ALA A 53 -8.12 -13.14 -10.98
CA ALA A 53 -6.69 -12.87 -10.78
C ALA A 53 -6.50 -11.41 -10.33
N GLY A 54 -6.43 -11.20 -9.00
CA GLY A 54 -6.43 -9.85 -8.44
C GLY A 54 -7.75 -9.12 -8.76
N TYR A 55 -7.67 -7.92 -9.32
CA TYR A 55 -8.84 -7.17 -9.81
C TYR A 55 -9.36 -7.67 -11.17
N LYS A 56 -8.60 -8.53 -11.86
CA LYS A 56 -8.99 -9.02 -13.17
C LYS A 56 -9.91 -10.24 -13.04
N ALA A 57 -10.95 -10.29 -13.86
CA ALA A 57 -11.79 -11.47 -14.01
C ALA A 57 -11.80 -11.92 -15.47
N LEU A 58 -11.66 -13.22 -15.69
CA LEU A 58 -11.92 -13.85 -16.97
C LEU A 58 -13.43 -14.08 -17.06
N LEU A 59 -14.04 -13.55 -18.10
CA LEU A 59 -15.47 -13.63 -18.32
C LEU A 59 -15.79 -14.49 -19.53
N ARG A 60 -16.90 -15.21 -19.44
CA ARG A 60 -17.50 -15.96 -20.53
C ARG A 60 -18.96 -15.55 -20.70
N TYR A 61 -19.34 -15.12 -21.90
CA TYR A 61 -20.74 -14.83 -22.19
C TYR A 61 -21.66 -16.03 -21.94
N GLU A 62 -22.81 -15.78 -21.32
CA GLU A 62 -23.85 -16.80 -21.16
C GLU A 62 -24.32 -17.26 -22.54
N GLY A 63 -24.33 -18.58 -22.77
CA GLY A 63 -24.71 -19.19 -24.04
C GLY A 63 -23.58 -19.96 -24.73
N PHE A 64 -22.32 -19.62 -24.46
CA PHE A 64 -21.14 -20.33 -24.99
C PHE A 64 -20.89 -21.69 -24.32
N GLY A 65 -21.39 -21.90 -23.09
CA GLY A 65 -21.23 -23.18 -22.39
C GLY A 65 -19.78 -23.41 -21.99
N GLU A 66 -19.19 -24.53 -22.41
CA GLU A 66 -17.79 -24.86 -22.12
C GLU A 66 -16.80 -24.23 -23.11
N ASP A 67 -17.30 -23.66 -24.22
CA ASP A 67 -16.47 -22.97 -25.21
C ASP A 67 -15.86 -21.68 -24.64
N GLY A 68 -14.54 -21.67 -24.51
CA GLY A 68 -13.76 -20.52 -24.04
C GLY A 68 -13.11 -19.70 -25.16
N SER A 69 -13.42 -19.97 -26.43
CA SER A 69 -12.80 -19.30 -27.59
C SER A 69 -13.00 -17.78 -27.60
N LYS A 70 -14.04 -17.28 -26.91
CA LYS A 70 -14.35 -15.86 -26.74
C LYS A 70 -14.30 -15.39 -25.29
N ASP A 71 -13.59 -16.11 -24.42
CA ASP A 71 -13.36 -15.62 -23.05
C ASP A 71 -12.47 -14.37 -23.06
N PHE A 72 -12.79 -13.38 -22.23
CA PHE A 72 -12.07 -12.11 -22.20
C PHE A 72 -11.83 -11.62 -20.77
N TRP A 73 -10.71 -10.91 -20.59
CA TRP A 73 -10.32 -10.36 -19.30
C TRP A 73 -10.86 -8.94 -19.11
N VAL A 74 -11.51 -8.70 -17.98
CA VAL A 74 -11.95 -7.36 -17.55
C VAL A 74 -11.36 -7.01 -16.19
N ASN A 75 -11.32 -5.71 -15.86
CA ASN A 75 -11.12 -5.28 -14.47
C ASN A 75 -12.49 -5.20 -13.80
N LEU A 76 -12.75 -5.97 -12.73
CA LEU A 76 -14.05 -5.95 -12.04
C LEU A 76 -14.41 -4.59 -11.45
N CYS A 77 -13.41 -3.76 -11.14
CA CYS A 77 -13.62 -2.41 -10.62
C CYS A 77 -13.77 -1.34 -11.73
N SER A 78 -13.84 -1.73 -13.01
CA SER A 78 -14.11 -0.78 -14.09
C SER A 78 -15.58 -0.39 -14.15
N SER A 79 -15.86 0.74 -14.80
CA SER A 79 -17.22 1.21 -15.08
C SER A 79 -17.99 0.35 -16.10
N SER A 80 -17.38 -0.71 -16.65
CA SER A 80 -17.97 -1.57 -17.68
C SER A 80 -18.53 -2.91 -17.17
N VAL A 81 -18.45 -3.18 -15.86
CA VAL A 81 -18.90 -4.44 -15.25
C VAL A 81 -19.99 -4.23 -14.22
N HIS A 82 -21.23 -4.48 -14.59
CA HIS A 82 -22.41 -4.16 -13.79
C HIS A 82 -23.04 -5.39 -13.12
N PRO A 83 -23.79 -5.20 -12.02
CA PRO A 83 -24.64 -6.26 -11.50
C PRO A 83 -25.77 -6.60 -12.47
N VAL A 84 -26.18 -7.87 -12.51
CA VAL A 84 -27.39 -8.32 -13.23
C VAL A 84 -28.59 -7.49 -12.80
N GLY A 85 -29.35 -6.98 -13.79
CA GLY A 85 -30.49 -6.07 -13.62
C GLY A 85 -30.16 -4.60 -13.92
N TRP A 86 -28.89 -4.23 -14.07
CA TRP A 86 -28.47 -2.84 -14.31
C TRP A 86 -29.00 -2.29 -15.65
N CYS A 87 -28.97 -3.09 -16.71
CA CYS A 87 -29.54 -2.74 -18.02
C CYS A 87 -31.07 -2.53 -17.93
N ALA A 88 -31.77 -3.46 -17.26
CA ALA A 88 -33.22 -3.39 -17.10
C ALA A 88 -33.66 -2.11 -16.35
N THR A 89 -32.94 -1.72 -15.30
CA THR A 89 -33.23 -0.47 -14.56
C THR A 89 -33.05 0.81 -15.38
N ARG A 90 -32.33 0.74 -16.50
CA ARG A 90 -32.07 1.85 -17.43
C ARG A 90 -32.86 1.76 -18.73
N GLY A 91 -33.77 0.77 -18.84
CA GLY A 91 -34.51 0.52 -20.06
C GLY A 91 -33.64 0.01 -21.22
N LYS A 92 -32.41 -0.45 -20.97
CA LYS A 92 -31.52 -1.02 -21.98
C LYS A 92 -31.80 -2.51 -22.17
N PRO A 93 -32.01 -3.01 -23.40
CA PRO A 93 -32.13 -4.44 -23.66
C PRO A 93 -30.76 -5.15 -23.56
N LEU A 94 -30.78 -6.42 -23.17
CA LEU A 94 -29.63 -7.30 -23.30
C LEU A 94 -29.60 -7.88 -24.72
N ILE A 95 -28.47 -7.73 -25.41
CA ILE A 95 -28.29 -8.16 -26.80
C ILE A 95 -27.37 -9.38 -26.84
N PRO A 96 -27.83 -10.55 -27.32
CA PRO A 96 -26.99 -11.74 -27.45
C PRO A 96 -25.77 -11.50 -28.35
N PRO A 97 -24.59 -12.06 -28.04
CA PRO A 97 -23.43 -12.07 -28.94
C PRO A 97 -23.77 -12.73 -30.27
N ARG A 98 -23.32 -12.13 -31.38
CA ARG A 98 -23.59 -12.60 -32.75
C ARG A 98 -23.28 -14.07 -32.93
N SER A 99 -22.19 -14.56 -32.33
CA SER A 99 -21.76 -15.95 -32.51
C SER A 99 -22.67 -16.99 -31.86
N ILE A 100 -23.58 -16.56 -30.98
CA ILE A 100 -24.56 -17.44 -30.35
C ILE A 100 -26.00 -17.02 -30.62
N GLU A 101 -26.25 -15.92 -31.34
CA GLU A 101 -27.56 -15.27 -31.47
C GLU A 101 -28.69 -16.24 -31.92
N THR A 102 -28.37 -17.18 -32.81
CA THR A 102 -29.31 -18.16 -33.37
C THR A 102 -29.38 -19.48 -32.58
N LYS A 103 -28.57 -19.62 -31.51
CA LYS A 103 -28.47 -20.86 -30.71
C LYS A 103 -29.73 -21.14 -29.89
N TYR A 104 -30.47 -20.10 -29.51
CA TYR A 104 -31.71 -20.21 -28.76
C TYR A 104 -32.80 -19.34 -29.38
N SER A 105 -34.02 -19.87 -29.46
CA SER A 105 -35.19 -19.14 -29.98
C SER A 105 -35.82 -18.19 -28.95
N ASP A 106 -35.65 -18.48 -27.65
CA ASP A 106 -36.14 -17.64 -26.55
C ASP A 106 -35.02 -17.38 -25.52
N TRP A 107 -34.33 -16.26 -25.72
CA TRP A 107 -33.29 -15.78 -24.81
C TRP A 107 -33.81 -15.39 -23.44
N LYS A 108 -35.07 -14.97 -23.32
CA LYS A 108 -35.68 -14.63 -22.04
C LYS A 108 -35.81 -15.88 -21.18
N GLN A 109 -36.35 -16.97 -21.73
CA GLN A 109 -36.46 -18.23 -21.01
C GLN A 109 -35.09 -18.79 -20.63
N PHE A 110 -34.12 -18.72 -21.54
CA PHE A 110 -32.73 -19.13 -21.27
C PHE A 110 -32.12 -18.34 -20.11
N LEU A 111 -32.18 -17.00 -20.14
CA LEU A 111 -31.62 -16.13 -19.10
C LEU A 111 -32.34 -16.33 -17.77
N VAL A 112 -33.68 -16.45 -17.74
CA VAL A 112 -34.42 -16.74 -16.49
C VAL A 112 -33.89 -18.02 -15.85
N LYS A 113 -33.70 -19.09 -16.62
CA LYS A 113 -33.15 -20.35 -16.11
C LYS A 113 -31.72 -20.21 -15.58
N ARG A 114 -30.88 -19.38 -16.22
CA ARG A 114 -29.46 -19.19 -15.86
C ARG A 114 -29.24 -18.22 -14.70
N LEU A 115 -30.10 -17.23 -14.54
CA LEU A 115 -29.93 -16.13 -13.58
C LEU A 115 -30.72 -16.31 -12.30
N THR A 116 -31.77 -17.15 -12.31
CA THR A 116 -32.53 -17.45 -11.09
C THR A 116 -31.61 -18.09 -10.03
N GLY A 117 -31.46 -17.42 -8.89
CA GLY A 117 -30.60 -17.86 -7.78
C GLY A 117 -29.09 -17.66 -8.01
N ALA A 118 -28.69 -17.08 -9.14
CA ALA A 118 -27.28 -16.81 -9.43
C ALA A 118 -26.76 -15.63 -8.60
N ARG A 119 -25.50 -15.72 -8.14
CA ARG A 119 -24.84 -14.61 -7.46
C ARG A 119 -24.42 -13.55 -8.48
N THR A 120 -24.56 -12.28 -8.12
CA THR A 120 -24.14 -11.12 -8.91
C THR A 120 -23.42 -10.11 -8.02
N LEU A 121 -22.80 -9.08 -8.61
CA LEU A 121 -22.22 -7.97 -7.85
C LEU A 121 -23.28 -7.31 -6.94
N PRO A 122 -22.90 -6.86 -5.74
CA PRO A 122 -23.77 -6.03 -4.89
C PRO A 122 -24.19 -4.73 -5.58
N SER A 123 -25.39 -4.22 -5.30
CA SER A 123 -25.88 -2.96 -5.88
C SER A 123 -25.03 -1.74 -5.49
N ASN A 124 -24.40 -1.77 -4.31
CA ASN A 124 -23.49 -0.74 -3.83
C ASN A 124 -22.01 -0.98 -4.19
N PHE A 125 -21.69 -1.98 -5.02
CA PHE A 125 -20.30 -2.35 -5.33
C PHE A 125 -19.49 -1.16 -5.85
N TYR A 126 -20.03 -0.40 -6.81
CA TYR A 126 -19.36 0.79 -7.34
C TYR A 126 -19.11 1.88 -6.31
N HIS A 127 -20.07 2.09 -5.40
CA HIS A 127 -19.91 3.07 -4.34
C HIS A 127 -18.71 2.70 -3.46
N ARG A 128 -18.61 1.43 -3.07
CA ARG A 128 -17.48 0.92 -2.29
C ARG A 128 -16.16 1.05 -3.06
N VAL A 129 -16.15 0.80 -4.37
CA VAL A 129 -14.96 1.02 -5.20
C VAL A 129 -14.54 2.48 -5.12
N GLN A 130 -15.47 3.42 -5.36
CA GLN A 130 -15.20 4.86 -5.34
C GLN A 130 -14.76 5.38 -3.96
N GLU A 131 -15.33 4.87 -2.88
CA GLU A 131 -14.89 5.21 -1.52
C GLU A 131 -13.49 4.66 -1.24
N SER A 132 -13.24 3.40 -1.58
CA SER A 132 -11.99 2.73 -1.27
C SER A 132 -10.78 3.26 -2.02
N VAL A 133 -10.97 3.95 -3.15
CA VAL A 133 -9.86 4.60 -3.90
C VAL A 133 -9.51 6.00 -3.38
N ARG A 134 -10.37 6.63 -2.55
CA ARG A 134 -10.11 7.96 -2.01
C ARG A 134 -8.92 7.93 -1.04
N SER A 135 -8.08 8.95 -1.18
CA SER A 135 -6.98 9.22 -0.24
C SER A 135 -7.52 9.93 1.01
N ARG A 136 -6.86 9.71 2.15
CA ARG A 136 -7.11 10.49 3.37
C ARG A 136 -6.46 11.88 3.31
N PHE A 137 -5.44 12.02 2.47
CA PHE A 137 -4.74 13.27 2.23
C PHE A 137 -5.32 14.02 1.03
N ARG A 138 -5.11 15.35 1.01
CA ARG A 138 -5.36 16.22 -0.14
C ARG A 138 -4.05 16.81 -0.68
N VAL A 139 -4.09 17.24 -1.94
CA VAL A 139 -3.04 18.09 -2.54
C VAL A 139 -2.92 19.39 -1.73
N ASP A 140 -1.71 19.94 -1.68
CA ASP A 140 -1.30 21.13 -0.92
C ASP A 140 -1.19 20.94 0.60
N MET A 141 -1.45 19.74 1.14
CA MET A 141 -1.13 19.46 2.54
C MET A 141 0.38 19.45 2.78
N ASN A 142 0.79 20.03 3.90
CA ASN A 142 2.16 20.02 4.42
C ASN A 142 2.35 18.89 5.43
N LEU A 143 3.50 18.22 5.36
CA LEU A 143 3.88 17.15 6.26
C LEU A 143 5.40 17.10 6.45
N GLU A 144 5.86 16.27 7.38
CA GLU A 144 7.28 16.01 7.60
C GLU A 144 7.64 14.66 6.98
N VAL A 145 8.69 14.59 6.15
CA VAL A 145 9.07 13.37 5.44
C VAL A 145 10.56 13.10 5.56
N VAL A 146 11.00 11.84 5.55
CA VAL A 146 12.44 11.51 5.53
C VAL A 146 13.15 12.20 4.36
N ASP A 147 14.29 12.83 4.62
CA ASP A 147 15.11 13.46 3.59
C ASP A 147 15.96 12.39 2.88
N LYS A 148 15.65 12.08 1.62
CA LYS A 148 16.40 11.07 0.85
C LYS A 148 17.88 11.42 0.64
N LYS A 149 18.28 12.69 0.77
CA LYS A 149 19.69 13.14 0.67
C LYS A 149 20.40 13.04 2.02
N ARG A 150 19.65 12.96 3.13
CA ARG A 150 20.15 12.77 4.49
C ARG A 150 19.10 12.06 5.35
N ILE A 151 19.13 10.73 5.34
CA ILE A 151 18.09 9.90 5.95
C ILE A 151 17.97 10.02 7.48
N SER A 152 18.95 10.64 8.14
CA SER A 152 18.94 10.91 9.58
C SER A 152 18.07 12.09 10.01
N GLN A 153 17.46 12.82 9.06
CA GLN A 153 16.54 13.92 9.33
C GLN A 153 15.25 13.77 8.54
N VAL A 154 14.19 14.41 9.04
CA VAL A 154 13.00 14.68 8.24
C VAL A 154 13.06 16.09 7.67
N LYS A 155 12.25 16.37 6.67
CA LYS A 155 12.16 17.63 5.95
C LYS A 155 10.71 17.99 5.71
N VAL A 156 10.39 19.28 5.82
CA VAL A 156 9.04 19.75 5.47
C VAL A 156 8.82 19.57 3.97
N ALA A 157 7.66 19.00 3.62
CA ALA A 157 7.27 18.77 2.24
C ALA A 157 5.77 19.04 2.04
N THR A 158 5.40 19.32 0.80
CA THR A 158 4.00 19.52 0.38
C THR A 158 3.57 18.40 -0.57
N ILE A 159 2.32 17.94 -0.46
CA ILE A 159 1.75 16.95 -1.39
C ILE A 159 1.39 17.65 -2.71
N GLU A 160 2.05 17.29 -3.79
CA GLU A 160 1.78 17.87 -5.12
C GLU A 160 0.74 17.07 -5.90
N LYS A 161 0.75 15.75 -5.74
CA LYS A 161 -0.09 14.85 -6.53
C LYS A 161 -0.41 13.59 -5.75
N ILE A 162 -1.60 13.06 -5.99
CA ILE A 162 -2.06 11.81 -5.40
C ILE A 162 -2.53 10.88 -6.52
N VAL A 163 -1.93 9.68 -6.61
CA VAL A 163 -2.32 8.65 -7.58
C VAL A 163 -2.51 7.32 -6.85
N GLY A 164 -3.76 6.87 -6.74
CA GLY A 164 -4.07 5.60 -6.08
C GLY A 164 -3.51 5.52 -4.66
N LYS A 165 -3.76 6.56 -3.84
CA LYS A 165 -3.23 6.73 -2.47
C LYS A 165 -1.70 6.84 -2.36
N ARG A 166 -0.98 6.92 -3.48
CA ARG A 166 0.45 7.26 -3.50
C ARG A 166 0.58 8.78 -3.57
N LEU A 167 1.27 9.33 -2.59
CA LEU A 167 1.55 10.75 -2.43
C LEU A 167 2.88 11.05 -3.14
N GLN A 168 2.86 11.98 -4.08
CA GLN A 168 4.05 12.64 -4.59
C GLN A 168 4.28 13.88 -3.73
N VAL A 169 5.37 13.88 -2.98
CA VAL A 169 5.74 14.99 -2.09
C VAL A 169 6.92 15.75 -2.70
N ARG A 170 6.92 17.08 -2.53
CA ARG A 170 8.04 17.96 -2.90
C ARG A 170 8.57 18.66 -1.66
N TYR A 171 9.89 18.74 -1.53
CA TYR A 171 10.54 19.45 -0.43
C TYR A 171 10.28 20.95 -0.47
N TYR A 172 10.41 21.62 0.68
CA TYR A 172 10.11 23.05 0.77
C TYR A 172 11.13 23.97 0.08
N ASP A 173 12.37 23.52 -0.11
CA ASP A 173 13.54 24.31 -0.54
C ASP A 173 14.16 23.87 -1.88
N ASP A 174 13.59 22.87 -2.53
CA ASP A 174 14.06 22.32 -3.81
C ASP A 174 12.83 21.78 -4.57
N ASP A 175 12.95 21.63 -5.88
CA ASP A 175 11.93 20.98 -6.73
C ASP A 175 11.98 19.44 -6.65
N ASP A 176 12.89 18.93 -5.81
CA ASP A 176 13.07 17.51 -5.56
C ASP A 176 12.07 16.95 -4.54
N GLY A 177 11.92 15.63 -4.55
CA GLY A 177 10.95 14.93 -3.71
C GLY A 177 10.94 13.43 -3.95
N PHE A 178 9.89 12.75 -3.50
CA PHE A 178 9.69 11.32 -3.76
C PHE A 178 8.22 10.91 -3.71
N CYS A 179 7.93 9.71 -4.18
CA CYS A 179 6.60 9.12 -4.12
C CYS A 179 6.55 8.02 -3.06
N CYS A 180 5.54 8.04 -2.18
CA CYS A 180 5.29 6.98 -1.22
C CYS A 180 3.79 6.72 -1.04
N HIS A 181 3.40 5.60 -0.43
CA HIS A 181 1.99 5.37 -0.10
C HIS A 181 1.58 6.23 1.11
N GLN A 182 0.31 6.61 1.22
CA GLN A 182 -0.22 7.36 2.37
C GLN A 182 -0.08 6.62 3.72
N ASP A 183 0.23 5.32 3.69
CA ASP A 183 0.49 4.50 4.89
C ASP A 183 2.00 4.28 5.12
N SER A 184 2.86 4.99 4.39
CA SER A 184 4.31 4.88 4.50
C SER A 184 4.79 5.29 5.89
N PRO A 185 5.77 4.58 6.49
CA PRO A 185 6.39 5.00 7.75
C PRO A 185 7.34 6.20 7.58
N LEU A 186 7.61 6.63 6.34
CA LEU A 186 8.53 7.73 6.02
C LEU A 186 7.88 9.11 6.06
N ILE A 187 6.57 9.17 6.31
CA ILE A 187 5.78 10.39 6.35
C ILE A 187 5.17 10.57 7.74
N HIS A 188 5.17 11.81 8.21
CA HIS A 188 4.78 12.16 9.58
C HIS A 188 3.96 13.45 9.61
N PRO A 189 3.06 13.61 10.61
CA PRO A 189 2.26 14.81 10.76
C PRO A 189 3.13 16.02 11.13
N VAL A 190 2.59 17.22 10.88
CA VAL A 190 3.25 18.48 11.28
C VAL A 190 3.49 18.51 12.79
N GLY A 191 4.72 18.85 13.18
CA GLY A 191 5.21 18.89 14.56
C GLY A 191 5.73 17.55 15.09
N TRP A 192 5.73 16.48 14.30
CA TRP A 192 6.18 15.15 14.74
C TRP A 192 7.65 15.13 15.18
N ALA A 193 8.56 15.72 14.41
CA ALA A 193 9.98 15.75 14.72
C ALA A 193 10.25 16.46 16.05
N ARG A 194 9.54 17.56 16.30
CA ARG A 194 9.60 18.29 17.58
C ARG A 194 9.15 17.39 18.74
N ARG A 195 8.04 16.68 18.60
CA ARG A 195 7.50 15.82 19.68
C ARG A 195 8.42 14.64 19.97
N THR A 196 8.91 13.98 18.92
CA THR A 196 9.76 12.79 19.03
C THR A 196 11.20 13.11 19.40
N GLY A 197 11.67 14.32 19.12
CA GLY A 197 13.08 14.71 19.23
C GLY A 197 13.90 14.36 18.00
N HIS A 198 13.26 14.07 16.86
CA HIS A 198 13.92 13.80 15.59
C HIS A 198 14.47 15.09 14.96
N LEU A 199 15.56 14.98 14.21
CA LEU A 199 16.12 16.10 13.45
C LEU A 199 15.20 16.52 12.31
N ILE A 200 15.08 17.83 12.09
CA ILE A 200 14.23 18.40 11.04
C ILE A 200 14.95 19.50 10.26
N SER A 201 14.80 19.47 8.94
CA SER A 201 15.09 20.57 8.03
C SER A 201 13.80 21.27 7.64
N ALA A 202 13.66 22.54 8.04
CA ALA A 202 12.45 23.33 7.83
C ALA A 202 12.75 24.82 7.71
N PRO A 203 11.85 25.62 7.09
CA PRO A 203 11.93 27.08 7.19
C PRO A 203 11.87 27.57 8.64
N ALA A 204 12.51 28.71 8.92
CA ALA A 204 12.49 29.31 10.26
C ALA A 204 11.07 29.60 10.77
N HIS A 205 10.19 30.10 9.88
CA HIS A 205 8.80 30.39 10.22
C HIS A 205 8.00 29.13 10.60
N TYR A 206 8.28 27.99 9.96
CA TYR A 206 7.64 26.71 10.29
C TYR A 206 8.05 26.25 11.69
N THR A 207 9.35 26.35 12.00
CA THR A 207 9.90 25.92 13.30
C THR A 207 9.36 26.78 14.44
N ASP A 208 9.30 28.11 14.27
CA ASP A 208 8.70 29.02 15.24
C ASP A 208 7.20 28.72 15.46
N ARG A 209 6.46 28.51 14.37
CA ARG A 209 5.03 28.17 14.40
C ARG A 209 4.77 26.87 15.14
N CYS A 210 5.55 25.82 14.82
CA CYS A 210 5.48 24.54 15.51
C CYS A 210 5.84 24.67 16.98
N THR A 211 6.81 25.52 17.35
CA THR A 211 7.21 25.78 18.74
C THR A 211 6.08 26.38 19.56
N LYS A 212 5.28 27.26 18.95
CA LYS A 212 4.10 27.89 19.53
C LYS A 212 2.85 27.00 19.51
N GLY A 213 2.92 25.80 18.92
CA GLY A 213 1.78 24.88 18.81
C GLY A 213 0.70 25.38 17.83
N ILE A 214 1.04 26.31 16.93
CA ILE A 214 0.10 26.89 15.98
C ILE A 214 -0.01 25.96 14.77
N ARG A 215 -1.22 25.60 14.38
CA ARG A 215 -1.51 24.82 13.17
C ARG A 215 -2.03 25.71 12.05
N ASP A 216 -1.68 25.36 10.83
CA ASP A 216 -2.22 25.94 9.62
C ASP A 216 -3.33 25.05 9.05
N ARG A 217 -4.20 25.61 8.20
CA ARG A 217 -5.29 24.88 7.53
C ARG A 217 -4.74 23.73 6.69
N ASP A 218 -3.59 23.94 6.07
CA ASP A 218 -2.95 23.02 5.14
C ASP A 218 -1.98 22.05 5.84
N ASP A 219 -1.91 22.01 7.17
CA ASP A 219 -1.11 21.01 7.89
C ASP A 219 -1.78 19.62 7.91
N ALA A 220 -1.00 18.58 7.61
CA ALA A 220 -1.40 17.21 7.84
C ALA A 220 -1.36 16.87 9.33
N THR A 221 -2.49 16.46 9.87
CA THR A 221 -2.68 16.13 11.29
C THR A 221 -2.53 14.64 11.57
N GLU A 222 -2.30 14.29 12.84
CA GLU A 222 -2.00 12.92 13.29
C GLU A 222 -3.02 11.86 12.87
N ASP A 223 -4.30 12.21 12.79
CA ASP A 223 -5.41 11.33 12.41
C ASP A 223 -5.34 10.79 10.98
N LEU A 224 -4.53 11.41 10.12
CA LEU A 224 -4.34 10.98 8.73
C LEU A 224 -3.33 9.82 8.58
N PHE A 225 -2.52 9.58 9.62
CA PHE A 225 -1.39 8.64 9.60
C PHE A 225 -1.76 7.32 10.30
N PRO A 226 -1.22 6.18 9.83
CA PRO A 226 -1.55 4.85 10.35
C PRO A 226 -1.05 4.56 11.78
N LEU A 227 -0.38 5.51 12.43
CA LEU A 227 0.17 5.38 13.77
C LEU A 227 -0.63 6.21 14.79
N SER A 228 -1.87 5.78 15.04
CA SER A 228 -2.63 6.16 16.24
C SER A 228 -3.24 4.95 16.98
N VAL A 229 -3.09 3.72 16.44
CA VAL A 229 -3.76 2.53 16.98
C VAL A 229 -2.93 1.76 18.04
N SER A 230 -1.64 2.08 18.24
CA SER A 230 -0.79 1.35 19.21
C SER A 230 -0.35 2.14 20.45
N LEU A 231 -0.83 3.38 20.63
CA LEU A 231 -0.62 4.12 21.89
C LEU A 231 -1.49 3.59 23.05
N GLY A 232 -2.43 2.66 22.77
CA GLY A 232 -3.42 2.15 23.71
C GLY A 232 -3.21 0.71 24.23
N GLY A 233 -2.03 0.12 24.06
CA GLY A 233 -1.76 -1.26 24.49
C GLY A 233 -0.49 -1.38 25.32
N GLY A 234 -0.65 -1.37 26.64
CA GLY A 234 0.20 -1.97 27.68
C GLY A 234 1.71 -2.05 27.45
N GLY A 235 2.47 -1.31 28.27
CA GLY A 235 3.86 -1.65 28.55
C GLY A 235 4.79 -0.46 28.65
N GLY A 236 4.56 0.41 29.65
CA GLY A 236 5.68 1.09 30.32
C GLY A 236 6.47 0.08 31.16
N GLY A 237 6.91 -1.02 30.53
CA GLY A 237 7.74 -2.03 31.15
C GLY A 237 9.19 -1.57 31.11
N GLU A 238 9.88 -1.65 32.24
CA GLU A 238 11.32 -1.49 32.32
C GLU A 238 12.00 -2.56 31.45
N GLY A 239 12.28 -2.27 30.17
CA GLY A 239 12.85 -3.25 29.25
C GLY A 239 13.03 -2.82 27.79
N GLY A 240 12.90 -1.54 27.45
CA GLY A 240 13.02 -1.07 26.06
C GLY A 240 14.45 -1.05 25.50
N PHE A 241 14.55 -0.79 24.19
CA PHE A 241 15.84 -0.57 23.51
C PHE A 241 16.70 0.47 24.21
N LYS A 242 18.01 0.24 24.25
CA LYS A 242 19.02 1.14 24.81
C LYS A 242 20.09 1.45 23.78
N VAL A 243 20.67 2.63 23.87
CA VAL A 243 21.82 3.02 23.05
C VAL A 243 22.95 1.99 23.19
N GLY A 244 23.53 1.59 22.05
CA GLY A 244 24.57 0.59 21.96
C GLY A 244 24.07 -0.85 21.76
N MET A 245 22.77 -1.11 21.95
CA MET A 245 22.21 -2.43 21.65
C MET A 245 22.36 -2.78 20.17
N LYS A 246 22.64 -4.05 19.89
CA LYS A 246 22.77 -4.58 18.52
C LYS A 246 21.53 -5.36 18.10
N LEU A 247 21.15 -5.24 16.83
CA LEU A 247 19.99 -5.92 16.25
C LEU A 247 20.23 -6.22 14.76
N GLU A 248 19.29 -6.91 14.14
CA GLU A 248 19.22 -7.07 12.68
C GLU A 248 18.18 -6.09 12.12
N SER A 249 18.43 -5.49 10.96
CA SER A 249 17.45 -4.61 10.32
C SER A 249 17.55 -4.64 8.81
N VAL A 250 16.42 -4.42 8.12
CA VAL A 250 16.43 -4.11 6.69
C VAL A 250 17.20 -2.81 6.47
N ASP A 251 18.16 -2.84 5.54
CA ASP A 251 18.94 -1.67 5.17
C ASP A 251 18.05 -0.66 4.42
N PRO A 252 17.87 0.58 4.94
CA PRO A 252 16.98 1.58 4.34
C PRO A 252 17.50 2.12 2.99
N LEU A 253 18.80 1.98 2.71
CA LEU A 253 19.43 2.37 1.45
C LEU A 253 19.54 1.17 0.47
N ASN A 254 19.51 -0.06 0.98
CA ASN A 254 19.44 -1.28 0.18
C ASN A 254 18.41 -2.28 0.74
N LEU A 255 17.15 -2.13 0.33
CA LEU A 255 16.03 -2.95 0.82
C LEU A 255 16.13 -4.46 0.56
N SER A 256 17.14 -4.91 -0.20
CA SER A 256 17.41 -6.35 -0.44
C SER A 256 18.18 -7.02 0.69
N ASP A 257 18.81 -6.22 1.56
CA ASP A 257 19.72 -6.71 2.59
C ASP A 257 19.11 -6.57 3.98
N ILE A 258 19.35 -7.59 4.81
CA ILE A 258 19.23 -7.48 6.26
C ILE A 258 20.65 -7.40 6.80
N CYS A 259 20.94 -6.37 7.58
CA CYS A 259 22.27 -6.07 8.08
C CYS A 259 22.30 -6.10 9.61
N VAL A 260 23.50 -6.29 10.15
CA VAL A 260 23.78 -5.96 11.55
C VAL A 260 23.64 -4.44 11.74
N ALA A 261 22.89 -4.03 12.75
CA ALA A 261 22.65 -2.64 13.09
C ALA A 261 22.83 -2.38 14.59
N THR A 262 23.03 -1.11 14.92
CA THR A 262 23.20 -0.62 16.30
C THR A 262 22.20 0.48 16.61
N VAL A 263 21.60 0.46 17.80
CA VAL A 263 20.81 1.57 18.33
C VAL A 263 21.74 2.73 18.68
N MET A 264 21.60 3.85 17.98
CA MET A 264 22.43 5.04 18.16
C MET A 264 21.77 6.06 19.09
N GLN A 265 20.45 6.15 19.06
CA GLN A 265 19.67 7.06 19.89
C GLN A 265 18.28 6.51 20.14
N VAL A 266 17.76 6.68 21.35
CA VAL A 266 16.35 6.41 21.68
C VAL A 266 15.60 7.74 21.71
N LEU A 267 14.51 7.83 20.97
CA LEU A 267 13.66 9.01 20.83
C LEU A 267 12.36 8.85 21.64
N ASN A 268 11.56 9.92 21.73
CA ASN A 268 10.23 9.83 22.35
C ASN A 268 9.28 9.00 21.45
N ASP A 269 8.09 8.70 21.98
CA ASP A 269 7.03 7.96 21.27
C ASP A 269 7.50 6.63 20.66
N LYS A 270 8.43 5.95 21.34
CA LYS A 270 8.99 4.64 20.96
C LYS A 270 9.66 4.65 19.58
N PHE A 271 10.22 5.77 19.16
CA PHE A 271 11.12 5.85 18.01
C PHE A 271 12.58 5.64 18.44
N MET A 272 13.42 5.20 17.53
CA MET A 272 14.86 5.10 17.74
C MET A 272 15.63 5.29 16.43
N MET A 273 16.82 5.87 16.54
CA MET A 273 17.77 5.99 15.44
C MET A 273 18.70 4.78 15.50
N ILE A 274 18.80 4.05 14.38
CA ILE A 274 19.76 2.96 14.21
C ILE A 274 20.80 3.31 13.16
N ARG A 275 21.96 2.67 13.22
CA ARG A 275 22.99 2.70 12.17
C ARG A 275 23.27 1.29 11.70
N VAL A 276 23.26 1.10 10.38
CA VAL A 276 23.71 -0.14 9.73
C VAL A 276 25.24 -0.24 9.84
N ASN A 277 25.74 -1.36 10.36
CA ASN A 277 27.16 -1.51 10.68
C ASN A 277 28.04 -1.94 9.50
N SER A 278 27.46 -2.17 8.32
CA SER A 278 28.22 -2.39 7.07
C SER A 278 28.68 -1.08 6.41
N TYR A 279 28.14 0.07 6.81
CA TYR A 279 28.49 1.38 6.25
C TYR A 279 29.90 1.83 6.64
N ASP A 280 30.50 2.65 5.77
CA ASP A 280 31.80 3.28 6.01
C ASP A 280 31.71 4.46 7.00
N ASP A 281 32.62 4.50 7.98
CA ASP A 281 32.68 5.59 8.97
C ASP A 281 33.00 6.96 8.35
N GLU A 282 33.63 7.01 7.18
CA GLU A 282 33.94 8.26 6.46
C GLU A 282 32.67 9.00 6.01
N ASN A 283 31.59 8.26 5.74
CA ASN A 283 30.29 8.80 5.32
C ASN A 283 29.36 9.10 6.52
N SER A 284 29.79 8.81 7.74
CA SER A 284 28.99 8.95 8.97
C SER A 284 29.27 10.27 9.72
N ALA A 285 29.77 11.30 9.03
CA ALA A 285 30.07 12.60 9.62
C ALA A 285 28.86 13.17 10.38
N GLY A 286 28.88 13.06 11.71
CA GLY A 286 27.80 13.52 12.59
C GLY A 286 26.52 12.68 12.58
N GLY A 287 26.56 11.41 12.15
CA GLY A 287 25.40 10.50 12.18
C GLY A 287 24.39 10.74 11.04
N SER A 288 24.85 11.24 9.89
CA SER A 288 24.04 11.49 8.70
C SER A 288 23.39 10.24 8.07
N ASP A 289 23.93 9.07 8.38
CA ASP A 289 23.52 7.74 7.89
C ASP A 289 22.62 6.98 8.88
N TRP A 290 22.23 7.61 10.00
CA TRP A 290 21.30 7.00 10.93
C TRP A 290 19.90 7.00 10.33
N PHE A 291 19.11 5.98 10.65
CA PHE A 291 17.75 5.84 10.17
C PHE A 291 16.78 5.63 11.33
N CYS A 292 15.61 6.26 11.25
CA CYS A 292 14.58 6.17 12.28
C CYS A 292 13.67 4.98 12.04
N TYR A 293 13.55 4.11 13.03
CA TYR A 293 12.48 3.10 13.11
C TYR A 293 11.66 3.31 14.37
N HIS A 294 10.36 3.03 14.28
CA HIS A 294 9.55 2.77 15.46
C HIS A 294 9.94 1.40 16.03
N MET A 295 9.91 1.24 17.36
CA MET A 295 10.28 -0.02 18.04
C MET A 295 9.39 -1.21 17.65
N SER A 296 8.20 -0.97 17.10
CA SER A 296 7.31 -2.01 16.56
C SER A 296 7.42 -2.19 15.04
N SER A 297 8.46 -1.65 14.41
CA SER A 297 8.65 -1.75 12.97
C SER A 297 8.82 -3.22 12.55
N PRO A 298 8.16 -3.68 11.48
CA PRO A 298 8.35 -5.05 10.97
C PRO A 298 9.70 -5.23 10.25
N TYR A 299 10.55 -4.19 10.21
CA TYR A 299 11.83 -4.16 9.50
C TYR A 299 13.05 -4.21 10.43
N ILE A 300 12.82 -4.44 11.72
CA ILE A 300 13.86 -4.68 12.73
C ILE A 300 13.62 -6.05 13.36
N PHE A 301 14.70 -6.75 13.70
CA PHE A 301 14.66 -8.13 14.15
C PHE A 301 15.69 -8.37 15.26
N ALA A 302 15.41 -9.34 16.12
CA ALA A 302 16.36 -9.76 17.15
C ALA A 302 17.63 -10.39 16.51
N PRO A 303 18.80 -10.26 17.15
CA PRO A 303 20.00 -10.98 16.75
C PRO A 303 19.76 -12.49 16.58
N GLY A 304 20.13 -13.02 15.42
CA GLY A 304 19.95 -14.43 15.06
C GLY A 304 18.71 -14.71 14.20
N PHE A 305 17.86 -13.72 13.93
CA PHE A 305 16.68 -13.87 13.07
C PHE A 305 17.02 -14.45 11.70
N CYS A 306 18.02 -13.88 11.02
CA CYS A 306 18.47 -14.35 9.70
C CYS A 306 18.94 -15.81 9.75
N ALA A 307 19.75 -16.17 10.74
CA ALA A 307 20.25 -17.54 10.90
C ALA A 307 19.11 -18.55 11.13
N ALA A 308 18.12 -18.19 11.95
CA ALA A 308 16.96 -19.04 12.23
C ALA A 308 16.07 -19.28 11.01
N HIS A 309 16.06 -18.36 10.04
CA HIS A 309 15.22 -18.44 8.83
C HIS A 309 15.99 -18.78 7.55
N GLY A 310 17.29 -19.09 7.65
CA GLY A 310 18.13 -19.40 6.48
C GLY A 310 18.35 -18.20 5.55
N ILE A 311 18.34 -16.99 6.09
CA ILE A 311 18.60 -15.74 5.37
C ILE A 311 20.07 -15.36 5.53
N ASN A 312 20.69 -14.88 4.45
CA ASN A 312 22.05 -14.37 4.50
C ASN A 312 22.06 -12.97 5.12
N LEU A 313 22.58 -12.87 6.34
CA LEU A 313 22.79 -11.59 7.05
C LEU A 313 24.01 -10.87 6.48
N THR A 314 23.89 -9.61 6.09
CA THR A 314 25.06 -8.80 5.71
C THR A 314 25.89 -8.49 6.95
N PRO A 315 27.15 -8.97 7.02
CA PRO A 315 27.99 -8.81 8.19
C PRO A 315 28.43 -7.35 8.35
N PRO A 316 28.82 -6.93 9.56
CA PRO A 316 29.35 -5.59 9.81
C PRO A 316 30.71 -5.41 9.11
N LYS A 317 31.11 -4.16 8.93
CA LYS A 317 32.39 -3.81 8.29
C LYS A 317 33.57 -4.52 8.99
N GLY A 318 34.45 -5.11 8.18
CA GLY A 318 35.60 -5.89 8.65
C GLY A 318 35.30 -7.36 8.95
N TYR A 319 34.04 -7.80 8.84
CA TYR A 319 33.64 -9.20 8.99
C TYR A 319 33.20 -9.80 7.65
N THR A 320 33.33 -11.12 7.56
CA THR A 320 32.82 -11.92 6.45
C THR A 320 31.80 -12.92 6.99
N GLN A 321 31.05 -13.58 6.11
CA GLN A 321 30.14 -14.65 6.52
C GLN A 321 30.84 -15.76 7.32
N ALA A 322 32.09 -16.07 6.98
CA ALA A 322 32.85 -17.13 7.66
C ALA A 322 33.40 -16.69 9.02
N THR A 323 33.56 -15.39 9.27
CA THR A 323 34.19 -14.85 10.48
C THR A 323 33.19 -14.22 11.44
N PHE A 324 31.97 -13.93 10.99
CA PHE A 324 30.94 -13.30 11.81
C PHE A 324 30.20 -14.32 12.69
N THR A 325 30.17 -14.04 14.00
CA THR A 325 29.21 -14.62 14.93
C THR A 325 28.74 -13.53 15.88
N TRP A 326 27.47 -13.59 16.30
CA TRP A 326 26.90 -12.63 17.24
C TRP A 326 27.67 -12.56 18.55
N ASP A 327 28.04 -13.71 19.13
CA ASP A 327 28.78 -13.79 20.39
C ASP A 327 30.18 -13.19 20.31
N GLN A 328 30.91 -13.40 19.22
CA GLN A 328 32.22 -12.81 19.03
C GLN A 328 32.11 -11.31 18.78
N TYR A 329 31.20 -10.89 17.90
CA TYR A 329 31.01 -9.48 17.56
C TYR A 329 30.60 -8.63 18.77
N CYS A 330 29.69 -9.13 19.62
CA CYS A 330 29.30 -8.44 20.85
C CYS A 330 30.46 -8.33 21.85
N ARG A 331 31.31 -9.37 21.97
CA ARG A 331 32.54 -9.32 22.78
C ARG A 331 33.55 -8.31 22.25
N ASP A 332 33.81 -8.32 20.94
CA ASP A 332 34.78 -7.44 20.29
C ASP A 332 34.38 -5.97 20.38
N THR A 333 33.07 -5.68 20.38
CA THR A 333 32.52 -4.32 20.43
C THR A 333 32.09 -3.88 21.84
N ASN A 334 32.27 -4.73 22.85
CA ASN A 334 31.77 -4.52 24.21
C ASN A 334 30.30 -4.06 24.24
N SER A 335 29.47 -4.77 23.47
CA SER A 335 28.05 -4.42 23.27
C SER A 335 27.14 -5.57 23.67
N VAL A 336 25.84 -5.27 23.79
CA VAL A 336 24.81 -6.23 24.21
C VAL A 336 23.81 -6.40 23.06
N PRO A 337 23.40 -7.63 22.72
CA PRO A 337 22.31 -7.85 21.78
C PRO A 337 21.00 -7.29 22.34
N ALA A 338 20.16 -6.71 21.49
CA ALA A 338 18.79 -6.37 21.86
C ALA A 338 18.04 -7.66 22.24
N PRO A 339 17.23 -7.63 23.31
CA PRO A 339 16.45 -8.80 23.72
C PRO A 339 15.45 -9.20 22.62
N PRO A 340 15.07 -10.50 22.54
CA PRO A 340 14.08 -10.95 21.57
C PRO A 340 12.64 -10.50 21.86
N GLU A 341 12.30 -10.25 23.14
CA GLU A 341 11.01 -9.68 23.56
C GLU A 341 10.83 -8.20 23.22
#